data_AF-A0A6F9C227-F1
#
_entry.id   AF-A0A6F9C227-F1
#
_cell.length_a   1.000
_cell.length_b   1.000
_cell.length_c   1.000
_cell.angle_alpha   90.00
_cell.angle_beta   90.00
_cell.angle_gamma   90.00
#
_symmetry.space_group_name_H-M   'P 1'
#
loop_
_entity.id
_entity.type
_entity.pdbx_description
1 polymer ?
#
loop_
_entity_poly.entity_id
_entity_poly.type
_entity_poly.pdbx_seq_one_letter_code
_entity_poly.pdbx_strand_id
1 'polypeptide(L)'
;MDSRDDAGYVHGEIIGVPVSEKDIYVDALDHIERTSMCDSAFDPPRFIEVMDMYSTEQRYVVEVDIVPSISIVKNRVYSVRLPNFKESSNKIEHEKETIYRRVGSKTEPSDRDGRREEAEHCRYVNTPDICQDLGRKLTMLITSGKKFIEKEKWYILVTNKFKPDDLSNIDFLLNMNIFCVFDFYPDSKLSGLCSKNIQHHAANIHFMQNYKIPSGISIADFVSHLHLFEQTSWIFCNGRSDYKGNENPSDEMTWIKTKMTLLRESVSLICKQILPKGTFTVVFLLTSPVEKPLLHTFYEFFTDMEGHEDIICISESEDNYQKWQCFAEGLCGTETVNRSSVVGMKMSHVDATPNTCLST
;
A
#
# COMPACT_ATOMS: atom_id res chain seq x y z
N MET A 1 -37.06 -41.31 -13.78
CA MET A 1 -38.11 -40.97 -14.75
C MET A 1 -38.47 -39.54 -14.46
N ASP A 2 -37.86 -38.62 -15.20
CA ASP A 2 -38.08 -37.18 -15.02
C ASP A 2 -39.42 -36.84 -15.66
N SER A 3 -40.43 -36.62 -14.83
CA SER A 3 -41.74 -36.11 -15.26
C SER A 3 -41.57 -34.65 -15.68
N ARG A 4 -41.55 -34.44 -17.00
CA ARG A 4 -41.69 -33.16 -17.66
C ARG A 4 -43.05 -32.56 -17.38
N ASP A 5 -43.09 -31.52 -16.54
CA ASP A 5 -43.86 -30.33 -16.87
C ASP A 5 -42.86 -29.32 -17.42
N ASP A 6 -42.79 -29.27 -18.76
CA ASP A 6 -41.88 -28.42 -19.51
C ASP A 6 -42.35 -26.96 -19.35
N ALA A 7 -41.82 -26.26 -18.34
CA ALA A 7 -42.26 -24.92 -17.96
C ALA A 7 -41.92 -23.82 -18.99
N GLY A 8 -41.58 -24.19 -20.24
CA GLY A 8 -41.35 -23.28 -21.35
C GLY A 8 -40.05 -22.48 -21.27
N TYR A 9 -39.26 -22.64 -20.20
CA TYR A 9 -38.08 -21.83 -19.98
C TYR A 9 -36.85 -22.32 -20.75
N VAL A 10 -36.09 -21.38 -21.29
CA VAL A 10 -34.86 -21.66 -22.04
C VAL A 10 -33.61 -21.47 -21.19
N HIS A 11 -32.53 -22.16 -21.56
CA HIS A 11 -31.26 -22.03 -20.85
C HIS A 11 -30.74 -20.58 -20.87
N GLY A 12 -30.49 -20.02 -19.68
CA GLY A 12 -30.04 -18.64 -19.51
C GLY A 12 -31.17 -17.63 -19.28
N GLU A 13 -32.43 -18.05 -19.31
CA GLU A 13 -33.57 -17.23 -18.93
C GLU A 13 -33.57 -16.97 -17.41
N ILE A 14 -33.77 -15.70 -17.04
CA ILE A 14 -33.80 -15.25 -15.65
C ILE A 14 -35.24 -14.98 -15.26
N ILE A 15 -35.73 -15.68 -14.23
CA ILE A 15 -37.10 -15.55 -13.74
C ILE A 15 -37.04 -14.99 -12.33
N GLY A 16 -37.70 -13.85 -12.11
CA GLY A 16 -37.80 -13.26 -10.78
C GLY A 16 -38.87 -13.95 -9.92
N VAL A 17 -38.75 -13.78 -8.61
CA VAL A 17 -39.76 -14.17 -7.62
C VAL A 17 -40.57 -12.94 -7.19
N PRO A 18 -41.87 -13.10 -6.83
CA PRO A 18 -42.62 -12.02 -6.23
C PRO A 18 -42.04 -11.70 -4.84
N VAL A 19 -41.83 -10.41 -4.56
CA VAL A 19 -41.33 -9.92 -3.27
C VAL A 19 -42.32 -8.89 -2.74
N SER A 20 -43.12 -9.27 -1.75
CA SER A 20 -44.14 -8.40 -1.14
C SER A 20 -43.55 -7.44 -0.10
N GLU A 21 -42.58 -7.91 0.70
CA GLU A 21 -41.95 -7.12 1.77
C GLU A 21 -40.43 -7.38 1.77
N LYS A 22 -39.65 -6.36 1.38
CA LYS A 22 -38.18 -6.46 1.27
C LYS A 22 -37.51 -6.56 2.64
N ASP A 23 -38.09 -5.92 3.66
CA ASP A 23 -37.53 -5.85 5.02
C ASP A 23 -37.43 -7.25 5.66
N ILE A 24 -38.34 -8.18 5.34
CA ILE A 24 -38.29 -9.56 5.82
C ILE A 24 -36.98 -10.26 5.45
N TYR A 25 -36.42 -9.96 4.27
CA TYR A 25 -35.17 -10.57 3.80
C TYR A 25 -33.95 -9.99 4.52
N VAL A 26 -34.00 -8.69 4.85
CA VAL A 26 -32.96 -8.02 5.65
C VAL A 26 -33.01 -8.56 7.08
N ASP A 27 -34.19 -8.58 7.70
CA ASP A 27 -34.39 -9.10 9.05
C ASP A 27 -34.01 -10.60 9.17
N ALA A 28 -34.25 -11.39 8.12
CA ALA A 28 -33.83 -12.78 8.07
C ALA A 28 -32.30 -12.92 8.03
N LEU A 29 -31.60 -12.06 7.31
CA LEU A 29 -30.14 -12.03 7.28
C LEU A 29 -29.57 -11.57 8.62
N ASP A 30 -30.12 -10.52 9.24
CA ASP A 30 -29.76 -10.08 10.59
C ASP A 30 -29.97 -11.20 11.64
N HIS A 31 -31.00 -12.02 11.47
CA HIS A 31 -31.25 -13.16 12.35
C HIS A 31 -30.20 -14.27 12.19
N ILE A 32 -29.75 -14.52 10.95
CA ILE A 32 -28.66 -15.46 10.64
C ILE A 32 -27.32 -14.93 11.20
N GLU A 33 -27.07 -13.62 11.06
CA GLU A 33 -25.88 -12.94 11.61
C GLU A 33 -25.80 -13.12 13.14
N ARG A 34 -26.89 -12.94 13.89
CA ARG A 34 -26.89 -13.13 15.36
C ARG A 34 -26.55 -14.55 15.82
N THR A 35 -26.57 -15.54 14.94
CA THR A 35 -26.28 -16.95 15.26
C THR A 35 -24.89 -17.41 14.82
N SER A 36 -24.15 -16.60 14.08
CA SER A 36 -22.83 -16.96 13.53
C SER A 36 -21.79 -15.86 13.81
N MET A 37 -20.55 -16.20 14.18
CA MET A 37 -19.51 -15.21 14.55
C MET A 37 -18.92 -14.43 13.34
N CYS A 38 -19.72 -14.18 12.30
CA CYS A 38 -19.28 -13.59 11.03
C CYS A 38 -20.14 -12.38 10.65
N ASP A 39 -20.36 -11.50 11.63
CA ASP A 39 -21.23 -10.31 11.64
C ASP A 39 -20.94 -9.25 10.56
N SER A 40 -19.99 -9.47 9.65
CA SER A 40 -19.51 -8.45 8.68
C SER A 40 -19.20 -8.97 7.28
N ALA A 41 -19.60 -10.20 6.95
CA ALA A 41 -19.27 -10.82 5.66
C ALA A 41 -20.41 -10.83 4.64
N PHE A 42 -21.61 -10.40 5.01
CA PHE A 42 -22.78 -10.35 4.12
C PHE A 42 -23.06 -8.91 3.70
N ASP A 43 -23.17 -8.69 2.40
CA ASP A 43 -23.72 -7.42 1.90
C ASP A 43 -25.25 -7.43 2.00
N PRO A 44 -25.89 -6.28 2.18
CA PRO A 44 -27.35 -6.18 2.19
C PRO A 44 -27.97 -6.78 0.91
N PRO A 45 -29.11 -7.48 1.02
CA PRO A 45 -29.74 -8.13 -0.13
C PRO A 45 -30.11 -7.10 -1.20
N ARG A 46 -29.71 -7.38 -2.43
CA ARG A 46 -30.03 -6.57 -3.61
C ARG A 46 -31.22 -7.16 -4.34
N PHE A 47 -32.21 -6.32 -4.59
CA PHE A 47 -33.43 -6.70 -5.30
C PHE A 47 -33.36 -6.15 -6.72
N ILE A 48 -33.00 -7.00 -7.67
CA ILE A 48 -32.88 -6.64 -9.08
C ILE A 48 -34.21 -6.97 -9.76
N GLU A 49 -34.94 -5.95 -10.20
CA GLU A 49 -36.22 -6.15 -10.88
C GLU A 49 -36.00 -6.83 -12.24
N VAL A 50 -36.76 -7.91 -12.50
CA VAL A 50 -36.78 -8.59 -13.78
C VAL A 50 -37.91 -7.96 -14.61
N MET A 51 -37.53 -7.23 -15.64
CA MET A 51 -38.48 -6.54 -16.52
C MET A 51 -38.99 -7.49 -17.60
N ASP A 52 -40.30 -7.72 -17.61
CA ASP A 52 -41.02 -8.34 -18.73
C ASP A 52 -41.82 -7.27 -19.47
N MET A 53 -41.70 -7.22 -20.80
CA MET A 53 -42.38 -6.22 -21.63
C MET A 53 -43.91 -6.38 -21.63
N TYR A 54 -44.42 -7.55 -21.24
CA TYR A 54 -45.84 -7.90 -21.32
C TYR A 54 -46.52 -8.06 -19.96
N SER A 55 -45.76 -8.08 -18.88
CA SER A 55 -46.28 -8.25 -17.52
C SER A 55 -46.17 -6.96 -16.72
N THR A 56 -47.21 -6.67 -15.95
CA THR A 56 -47.21 -5.59 -14.94
C THR A 56 -46.83 -6.09 -13.56
N GLU A 57 -46.50 -7.38 -13.40
CA GLU A 57 -46.09 -7.96 -12.13
C GLU A 57 -44.63 -7.64 -11.84
N GLN A 58 -44.37 -7.03 -10.68
CA GLN A 58 -43.01 -6.80 -10.20
C GLN A 58 -42.43 -8.10 -9.65
N ARG A 59 -41.36 -8.57 -10.28
CA ARG A 59 -40.61 -9.74 -9.85
C ARG A 59 -39.14 -9.39 -9.72
N TYR A 60 -38.46 -10.03 -8.78
CA TYR A 60 -37.09 -9.70 -8.44
C TYR A 60 -36.19 -10.92 -8.44
N VAL A 61 -34.94 -10.74 -8.86
CA VAL A 61 -33.83 -11.59 -8.43
C VAL A 61 -33.32 -11.00 -7.12
N VAL A 62 -33.25 -11.82 -6.08
CA VAL A 62 -32.65 -11.45 -4.79
C VAL A 62 -31.21 -11.94 -4.80
N GLU A 63 -30.27 -11.02 -4.90
CA GLU A 63 -28.84 -11.29 -4.82
C GLU A 63 -28.33 -10.96 -3.41
N VAL A 64 -27.62 -11.90 -2.81
CA VAL A 64 -26.90 -11.70 -1.56
C VAL A 64 -25.44 -12.01 -1.85
N ASP A 65 -24.57 -11.01 -1.73
CA ASP A 65 -23.14 -11.22 -1.89
C ASP A 65 -22.50 -11.50 -0.53
N ILE A 66 -21.48 -12.36 -0.57
CA ILE A 66 -20.66 -12.67 0.59
C ILE A 66 -19.27 -12.17 0.25
N VAL A 67 -18.75 -11.25 1.06
CA VAL A 67 -17.40 -10.72 0.93
C VAL A 67 -16.52 -11.39 2.00
N PRO A 68 -15.95 -12.57 1.72
CA PRO A 68 -15.15 -13.26 2.70
C PRO A 68 -13.77 -12.59 2.71
N SER A 69 -13.63 -11.48 3.44
CA SER A 69 -12.31 -10.87 3.64
C SER A 69 -11.40 -11.83 4.40
N ILE A 70 -10.17 -12.04 3.94
CA ILE A 70 -9.19 -12.85 4.66
C ILE A 70 -8.99 -12.35 6.09
N SER A 71 -9.10 -11.04 6.33
CA SER A 71 -9.02 -10.44 7.66
C SER A 71 -10.06 -11.00 8.66
N ILE A 72 -11.21 -11.48 8.17
CA ILE A 72 -12.34 -11.95 8.98
C ILE A 72 -12.28 -13.47 9.20
N VAL A 73 -11.88 -14.23 8.18
CA VAL A 73 -12.04 -15.70 8.16
C VAL A 73 -10.73 -16.48 8.08
N LYS A 74 -9.57 -15.83 8.22
CA LYS A 74 -8.26 -16.50 8.24
C LYS A 74 -8.22 -17.65 9.25
N ASN A 75 -7.74 -18.81 8.80
CA ASN A 75 -7.66 -20.05 9.58
C ASN A 75 -9.01 -20.60 10.09
N ARG A 76 -10.14 -20.12 9.58
CA ARG A 76 -11.48 -20.62 9.92
C ARG A 76 -12.05 -21.39 8.75
N VAL A 77 -12.57 -22.58 9.02
CA VAL A 77 -13.24 -23.43 8.04
C VAL A 77 -14.68 -23.62 8.48
N TYR A 78 -15.60 -23.28 7.60
CA TYR A 78 -17.04 -23.39 7.85
C TYR A 78 -17.59 -24.57 7.05
N SER A 79 -18.13 -25.54 7.77
CA SER A 79 -18.91 -26.62 7.20
C SER A 79 -20.40 -26.27 7.23
N VAL A 80 -21.12 -26.65 6.18
CA VAL A 80 -22.56 -26.41 6.09
C VAL A 80 -23.31 -27.73 6.02
N ARG A 81 -24.53 -27.72 6.55
CA ARG A 81 -25.44 -28.86 6.54
C ARG A 81 -26.67 -28.51 5.72
N LEU A 82 -26.66 -28.88 4.44
CA LEU A 82 -27.73 -28.50 3.52
C LEU A 82 -29.01 -29.31 3.80
N PRO A 83 -30.19 -28.68 3.76
CA PRO A 83 -31.47 -29.38 3.80
C PRO A 83 -31.74 -30.03 2.44
N ASN A 84 -32.19 -31.28 2.47
CA ASN A 84 -32.57 -32.06 1.30
C ASN A 84 -34.00 -32.57 1.50
N PHE A 85 -34.91 -32.08 0.66
CA PHE A 85 -36.32 -32.44 0.75
C PHE A 85 -36.58 -33.75 0.00
N LYS A 86 -36.98 -34.79 0.73
CA LYS A 86 -37.40 -36.06 0.12
C LYS A 86 -38.90 -36.04 -0.14
N GLU A 87 -39.26 -35.87 -1.41
CA GLU A 87 -40.66 -35.92 -1.86
C GLU A 87 -41.37 -37.23 -1.47
N SER A 88 -40.65 -38.36 -1.51
CA SER A 88 -41.21 -39.68 -1.21
C SER A 88 -41.65 -39.86 0.25
N SER A 89 -41.05 -39.12 1.18
CA SER A 89 -41.37 -39.17 2.61
C SER A 89 -41.98 -37.88 3.14
N ASN A 90 -42.13 -36.86 2.29
CA ASN A 90 -42.59 -35.50 2.61
C ASN A 90 -41.87 -34.92 3.85
N LYS A 91 -40.56 -35.13 3.93
CA LYS A 91 -39.71 -34.73 5.06
C LYS A 91 -38.42 -34.09 4.57
N ILE A 92 -37.95 -33.12 5.34
CA ILE A 92 -36.62 -32.51 5.18
C ILE A 92 -35.63 -33.41 5.92
N GLU A 93 -34.72 -34.03 5.17
CA GLU A 93 -33.53 -34.65 5.73
C GLU A 93 -32.36 -33.68 5.61
N HIS A 94 -31.38 -33.80 6.48
CA HIS A 94 -30.17 -32.97 6.41
C HIS A 94 -29.02 -33.80 5.88
N GLU A 95 -28.28 -33.25 4.92
CA GLU A 95 -27.08 -33.87 4.38
C GLU A 95 -25.97 -33.92 5.43
N LYS A 96 -24.91 -34.68 5.15
CA LYS A 96 -23.74 -34.69 6.04
C LYS A 96 -23.08 -33.31 6.00
N GLU A 97 -22.66 -32.84 7.17
CA GLU A 97 -21.86 -31.63 7.31
C GLU A 97 -20.60 -31.70 6.42
N THR A 98 -20.51 -30.78 5.47
CA THR A 98 -19.53 -30.82 4.36
C THR A 98 -18.97 -29.42 4.09
N ILE A 99 -17.70 -29.38 3.71
CA ILE A 99 -17.01 -28.17 3.24
C ILE A 99 -17.12 -28.11 1.72
N TYR A 100 -17.63 -27.00 1.20
CA TYR A 100 -17.84 -26.81 -0.23
C TYR A 100 -16.87 -25.76 -0.80
N ARG A 101 -16.52 -25.95 -2.07
CA ARG A 101 -15.71 -25.03 -2.87
C ARG A 101 -16.39 -24.77 -4.21
N ARG A 102 -16.30 -23.54 -4.70
CA ARG A 102 -16.76 -23.18 -6.05
C ARG A 102 -15.68 -23.47 -7.10
N VAL A 103 -16.04 -24.17 -8.16
CA VAL A 103 -15.20 -24.47 -9.33
C VAL A 103 -15.97 -24.01 -10.57
N GLY A 104 -15.73 -22.77 -11.00
CA GLY A 104 -16.52 -22.12 -12.05
C GLY A 104 -17.97 -21.88 -11.60
N SER A 105 -18.94 -22.36 -12.38
CA SER A 105 -20.36 -22.31 -12.02
C SER A 105 -20.82 -23.49 -11.14
N LYS A 106 -19.91 -24.42 -10.79
CA LYS A 106 -20.21 -25.60 -9.98
C LYS A 106 -19.71 -25.46 -8.56
N THR A 107 -20.31 -26.22 -7.64
CA THR A 107 -19.89 -26.32 -6.24
C THR A 107 -19.54 -27.78 -5.94
N GLU A 108 -18.34 -28.04 -5.43
CA GLU A 108 -17.78 -29.37 -5.17
C GLU A 108 -17.20 -29.46 -3.75
N PRO A 109 -17.19 -30.64 -3.09
CA PRO A 109 -16.56 -30.81 -1.78
C PRO A 109 -15.04 -30.61 -1.82
N SER A 110 -14.44 -29.97 -0.82
CA SER A 110 -13.00 -29.66 -0.82
C SER A 110 -12.34 -29.82 0.55
N ASP A 111 -11.04 -30.12 0.53
CA ASP A 111 -10.16 -30.12 1.70
C ASP A 111 -8.99 -29.13 1.44
N ARG A 112 -8.76 -28.22 2.38
CA ARG A 112 -7.68 -27.19 2.48
C ARG A 112 -7.84 -25.82 1.78
N ASP A 113 -7.22 -24.84 2.44
CA ASP A 113 -7.27 -23.37 2.30
C ASP A 113 -6.24 -22.77 1.31
N GLY A 114 -5.29 -23.58 0.82
CA GLY A 114 -4.07 -23.08 0.16
C GLY A 114 -4.26 -22.32 -1.16
N ARG A 115 -5.39 -22.48 -1.86
CA ARG A 115 -5.65 -21.75 -3.12
C ARG A 115 -6.35 -20.40 -2.92
N ARG A 116 -6.83 -20.12 -1.71
CA ARG A 116 -7.51 -18.86 -1.41
C ARG A 116 -6.52 -17.70 -1.31
N GLU A 117 -5.39 -17.93 -0.64
CA GLU A 117 -4.26 -17.00 -0.67
C GLU A 117 -3.81 -16.73 -2.11
N GLU A 118 -3.65 -17.76 -2.96
CA GLU A 118 -3.26 -17.59 -4.36
C GLU A 118 -4.31 -16.85 -5.21
N ALA A 119 -5.61 -17.06 -4.99
CA ALA A 119 -6.67 -16.40 -5.77
C ALA A 119 -6.87 -14.94 -5.36
N GLU A 120 -6.68 -14.61 -4.07
CA GLU A 120 -6.60 -13.23 -3.61
C GLU A 120 -5.33 -12.60 -4.16
N HIS A 121 -4.14 -13.23 -4.05
CA HIS A 121 -2.87 -12.75 -4.63
C HIS A 121 -2.93 -12.54 -6.16
N CYS A 122 -3.59 -13.42 -6.91
CA CYS A 122 -3.68 -13.32 -8.37
C CYS A 122 -4.65 -12.23 -8.86
N ARG A 123 -5.64 -11.82 -8.04
CA ARG A 123 -6.44 -10.62 -8.32
C ARG A 123 -5.64 -9.33 -8.17
N TYR A 124 -4.51 -9.34 -7.44
CA TYR A 124 -3.63 -8.17 -7.32
C TYR A 124 -2.81 -7.88 -8.58
N VAL A 125 -2.65 -8.85 -9.49
CA VAL A 125 -1.67 -8.73 -10.59
C VAL A 125 -2.30 -8.20 -11.90
N ASN A 126 -3.63 -8.25 -12.08
CA ASN A 126 -4.25 -8.04 -13.40
C ASN A 126 -5.51 -7.15 -13.46
N THR A 127 -5.72 -6.19 -12.54
CA THR A 127 -6.83 -5.22 -12.64
C THR A 127 -6.35 -3.77 -12.80
N PRO A 128 -6.92 -2.99 -13.74
CA PRO A 128 -6.73 -1.55 -13.84
C PRO A 128 -7.20 -0.75 -12.60
N ASP A 129 -8.06 -1.34 -11.75
CA ASP A 129 -8.62 -0.69 -10.56
C ASP A 129 -7.62 -0.46 -9.43
N ILE A 130 -6.67 -1.37 -9.19
CA ILE A 130 -5.68 -1.24 -8.11
C ILE A 130 -4.79 -0.01 -8.33
N CYS A 131 -4.47 0.30 -9.59
CA CYS A 131 -3.69 1.49 -9.92
C CYS A 131 -4.44 2.78 -9.60
N GLN A 132 -5.77 2.80 -9.72
CA GLN A 132 -6.56 3.99 -9.38
C GLN A 132 -6.61 4.20 -7.86
N ASP A 133 -6.78 3.12 -7.08
CA ASP A 133 -6.79 3.22 -5.62
C ASP A 133 -5.41 3.54 -5.04
N LEU A 134 -4.34 2.92 -5.55
CA LEU A 134 -2.97 3.24 -5.17
C LEU A 134 -2.57 4.64 -5.62
N GLY A 135 -2.97 5.07 -6.81
CA GLY A 135 -2.74 6.44 -7.29
C GLY A 135 -3.48 7.48 -6.45
N ARG A 136 -4.74 7.21 -6.08
CA ARG A 136 -5.50 8.05 -5.14
C ARG A 136 -4.84 8.08 -3.76
N LYS A 137 -4.38 6.93 -3.25
CA LYS A 137 -3.68 6.84 -1.98
C LYS A 137 -2.37 7.64 -1.99
N LEU A 138 -1.56 7.46 -3.03
CA LEU A 138 -0.32 8.22 -3.24
C LEU A 138 -0.60 9.72 -3.30
N THR A 139 -1.63 10.11 -4.05
CA THR A 139 -2.09 11.51 -4.12
C THR A 139 -2.44 12.04 -2.73
N MET A 140 -3.25 11.30 -1.96
CA MET A 140 -3.63 11.70 -0.61
C MET A 140 -2.42 11.85 0.32
N LEU A 141 -1.46 10.93 0.24
CA LEU A 141 -0.25 10.96 1.06
C LEU A 141 0.64 12.17 0.73
N ILE A 142 0.93 12.38 -0.55
CA ILE A 142 1.83 13.45 -1.01
C ILE A 142 1.20 14.85 -0.82
N THR A 143 -0.12 14.97 -0.97
CA THR A 143 -0.86 16.23 -0.78
C THR A 143 -1.36 16.44 0.65
N SER A 144 -1.16 15.48 1.55
CA SER A 144 -1.77 15.46 2.89
C SER A 144 -3.29 15.70 2.83
N GLY A 145 -3.95 15.08 1.84
CA GLY A 145 -5.39 15.18 1.59
C GLY A 145 -5.86 16.49 0.94
N LYS A 146 -4.95 17.41 0.60
CA LYS A 146 -5.26 18.65 -0.12
C LYS A 146 -5.41 18.40 -1.63
N LYS A 147 -5.92 19.39 -2.35
CA LYS A 147 -6.11 19.30 -3.81
C LYS A 147 -4.79 19.33 -4.59
N PHE A 148 -3.78 19.99 -4.04
CA PHE A 148 -2.47 20.18 -4.66
C PHE A 148 -1.39 20.02 -3.62
N ILE A 149 -0.17 19.73 -4.09
CA ILE A 149 1.03 19.76 -3.25
C ILE A 149 1.22 21.18 -2.72
N GLU A 150 1.48 21.28 -1.41
CA GLU A 150 1.76 22.55 -0.77
C GLU A 150 3.10 23.09 -1.26
N LYS A 151 3.09 24.30 -1.84
CA LYS A 151 4.30 24.90 -2.45
C LYS A 151 5.47 25.06 -1.47
N GLU A 152 5.17 25.24 -0.19
CA GLU A 152 6.17 25.48 0.86
C GLU A 152 6.58 24.20 1.61
N LYS A 153 5.97 23.05 1.28
CA LYS A 153 6.25 21.79 1.97
C LYS A 153 7.55 21.17 1.46
N TRP A 154 8.44 20.85 2.39
CA TRP A 154 9.73 20.23 2.09
C TRP A 154 9.63 18.71 2.05
N TYR A 155 10.46 18.08 1.22
CA TYR A 155 10.56 16.63 1.16
C TYR A 155 11.97 16.17 1.50
N ILE A 156 12.05 15.11 2.30
CA ILE A 156 13.28 14.38 2.56
C ILE A 156 13.14 13.03 1.90
N LEU A 157 14.04 12.69 0.99
CA LEU A 157 14.04 11.38 0.35
C LEU A 157 15.01 10.44 1.07
N VAL A 158 14.59 9.20 1.30
CA VAL A 158 15.47 8.12 1.73
C VAL A 158 15.44 7.06 0.64
N THR A 159 16.58 6.81 0.02
CA THR A 159 16.66 5.97 -1.18
C THR A 159 17.80 4.97 -1.12
N ASN A 160 17.62 3.84 -1.80
CA ASN A 160 18.68 2.90 -2.12
C ASN A 160 18.90 2.85 -3.64
N LYS A 161 19.45 1.74 -4.15
CA LYS A 161 19.80 1.61 -5.57
C LYS A 161 18.55 1.59 -6.44
N PHE A 162 18.49 2.53 -7.39
CA PHE A 162 17.49 2.51 -8.46
C PHE A 162 17.87 1.49 -9.55
N LYS A 163 16.85 0.81 -10.12
CA LYS A 163 17.04 0.04 -11.35
C LYS A 163 17.11 1.01 -12.54
N PRO A 164 17.80 0.63 -13.63
CA PRO A 164 17.87 1.47 -14.82
C PRO A 164 16.50 1.90 -15.37
N ASP A 165 15.51 1.01 -15.34
CA ASP A 165 14.16 1.31 -15.81
C ASP A 165 13.46 2.33 -14.90
N ASP A 166 13.64 2.23 -13.58
CA ASP A 166 13.07 3.18 -12.61
C ASP A 166 13.66 4.60 -12.79
N LEU A 167 14.95 4.70 -13.15
CA LEU A 167 15.62 5.98 -13.40
C LEU A 167 15.04 6.75 -14.59
N SER A 168 14.25 6.11 -15.45
CA SER A 168 13.54 6.78 -16.54
C SER A 168 12.19 7.38 -16.13
N ASN A 169 11.75 7.15 -14.88
CA ASN A 169 10.44 7.56 -14.35
C ASN A 169 10.64 8.32 -13.02
N ILE A 170 11.35 9.45 -13.07
CA ILE A 170 11.71 10.24 -11.87
C ILE A 170 11.28 11.72 -11.95
N ASP A 171 10.51 12.09 -12.97
CA ASP A 171 10.10 13.47 -13.23
C ASP A 171 9.32 14.06 -12.04
N PHE A 172 8.53 13.24 -11.34
CA PHE A 172 7.82 13.66 -10.13
C PHE A 172 8.76 14.16 -9.04
N LEU A 173 9.94 13.55 -8.89
CA LEU A 173 10.95 13.98 -7.92
C LEU A 173 11.57 15.31 -8.32
N LEU A 174 11.80 15.53 -9.63
CA LEU A 174 12.33 16.77 -10.16
C LEU A 174 11.38 17.97 -9.91
N ASN A 175 10.09 17.68 -9.79
CA ASN A 175 9.07 18.68 -9.53
C ASN A 175 8.74 18.89 -8.03
N MET A 176 9.37 18.14 -7.13
CA MET A 176 9.14 18.25 -5.68
C MET A 176 10.17 19.17 -5.03
N ASN A 177 9.75 19.87 -3.97
CA ASN A 177 10.65 20.71 -3.19
C ASN A 177 11.50 19.86 -2.23
N ILE A 178 12.54 19.22 -2.77
CA ILE A 178 13.40 18.29 -2.02
C ILE A 178 14.46 19.08 -1.23
N PHE A 179 14.36 19.01 0.09
CA PHE A 179 15.34 19.59 1.01
C PHE A 179 16.65 18.79 1.01
N CYS A 180 16.55 17.49 1.24
CA CYS A 180 17.72 16.60 1.20
C CYS A 180 17.36 15.17 0.78
N VAL A 181 18.39 14.45 0.34
CA VAL A 181 18.32 13.03 -0.04
C VAL A 181 19.31 12.26 0.82
N PHE A 182 18.83 11.30 1.60
CA PHE A 182 19.63 10.26 2.25
C PHE A 182 19.80 9.10 1.27
N ASP A 183 20.90 9.14 0.52
CA ASP A 183 21.20 8.19 -0.55
C ASP A 183 22.16 7.10 -0.07
N PHE A 184 21.67 5.87 -0.05
CA PHE A 184 22.44 4.70 0.36
C PHE A 184 23.17 4.02 -0.80
N TYR A 185 23.03 4.48 -2.05
CA TYR A 185 23.71 3.90 -3.19
C TYR A 185 25.06 4.60 -3.49
N PRO A 186 26.21 3.95 -3.25
CA PRO A 186 27.52 4.59 -3.41
C PRO A 186 27.86 5.10 -4.81
N ASP A 187 27.31 4.44 -5.85
CA ASP A 187 27.54 4.84 -7.24
C ASP A 187 26.44 5.78 -7.75
N SER A 188 25.59 6.33 -6.87
CA SER A 188 24.46 7.14 -7.30
C SER A 188 24.87 8.33 -8.15
N LYS A 189 26.05 8.93 -7.88
CA LYS A 189 26.61 10.01 -8.70
C LYS A 189 27.12 9.55 -10.07
N LEU A 190 27.53 8.28 -10.19
CA LEU A 190 28.04 7.72 -11.44
C LEU A 190 26.90 7.23 -12.36
N SER A 191 25.91 6.55 -11.78
CA SER A 191 24.89 5.83 -12.55
C SER A 191 23.51 5.74 -11.90
N GLY A 192 23.31 6.33 -10.71
CA GLY A 192 22.03 6.28 -10.00
C GLY A 192 21.25 7.59 -10.01
N LEU A 193 20.39 7.76 -9.00
CA LEU A 193 19.45 8.87 -8.93
C LEU A 193 20.16 10.24 -8.89
N CYS A 194 21.29 10.35 -8.19
CA CYS A 194 22.07 11.59 -8.13
C CYS A 194 22.55 12.01 -9.51
N SER A 195 23.09 11.07 -10.29
CA SER A 195 23.60 11.33 -11.64
C SER A 195 22.52 11.84 -12.59
N LYS A 196 21.26 11.43 -12.37
CA LYS A 196 20.10 11.90 -13.13
C LYS A 196 19.62 13.24 -12.63
N ASN A 197 19.46 13.42 -11.32
CA ASN A 197 19.00 14.68 -10.75
C ASN A 197 19.91 15.86 -11.13
N ILE A 198 21.25 15.67 -11.08
CA ILE A 198 22.20 16.74 -11.41
C ILE A 198 22.22 17.15 -12.89
N GLN A 199 21.50 16.43 -13.77
CA GLN A 199 21.28 16.85 -15.16
C GLN A 199 20.21 17.95 -15.26
N HIS A 200 19.34 18.07 -14.25
CA HIS A 200 18.20 18.98 -14.23
C HIS A 200 18.31 20.05 -13.13
N HIS A 201 18.81 19.67 -11.94
CA HIS A 201 18.91 20.55 -10.77
C HIS A 201 20.32 20.52 -10.18
N ALA A 202 20.83 21.68 -9.76
CA ALA A 202 22.04 21.72 -8.95
C ALA A 202 21.81 21.02 -7.60
N ALA A 203 22.77 20.22 -7.16
CA ALA A 203 22.73 19.56 -5.86
C ALA A 203 24.09 19.68 -5.16
N ASN A 204 24.06 19.96 -3.85
CA ASN A 204 25.25 19.98 -3.02
C ASN A 204 25.55 18.57 -2.53
N ILE A 205 26.77 18.10 -2.79
CA ILE A 205 27.16 16.74 -2.41
C ILE A 205 27.72 16.75 -1.00
N HIS A 206 27.02 16.08 -0.10
CA HIS A 206 27.38 15.96 1.31
C HIS A 206 27.53 14.49 1.71
N PHE A 207 28.10 14.31 2.88
CA PHE A 207 28.10 13.08 3.65
C PHE A 207 27.58 13.40 5.05
N MET A 208 27.19 12.39 5.84
CA MET A 208 26.60 12.61 7.16
C MET A 208 27.51 13.39 8.12
N GLN A 209 28.84 13.26 8.03
CA GLN A 209 29.77 14.03 8.85
C GLN A 209 29.78 15.53 8.53
N ASN A 210 29.31 15.96 7.35
CA ASN A 210 29.12 17.37 7.05
C ASN A 210 28.00 17.99 7.90
N TYR A 211 27.12 17.18 8.48
CA TYR A 211 26.03 17.61 9.35
C TYR A 211 26.44 17.79 10.83
N LYS A 212 27.74 17.69 11.15
CA LYS A 212 28.25 18.09 12.46
C LYS A 212 28.47 19.60 12.52
N ILE A 213 27.68 20.28 13.34
CA ILE A 213 27.85 21.70 13.60
C ILE A 213 29.13 21.92 14.43
N PRO A 214 30.10 22.71 13.92
CA PRO A 214 31.26 23.09 14.71
C PRO A 214 30.89 23.96 15.91
N SER A 215 31.61 23.81 17.02
CA SER A 215 31.38 24.62 18.23
C SER A 215 31.46 26.11 17.93
N GLY A 216 30.46 26.88 18.40
CA GLY A 216 30.41 28.33 18.23
C GLY A 216 29.75 28.82 16.94
N ILE A 217 29.31 27.93 16.05
CA ILE A 217 28.55 28.29 14.84
C ILE A 217 27.05 28.24 15.13
N SER A 218 26.30 29.28 14.74
CA SER A 218 24.84 29.30 14.89
C SER A 218 24.16 28.41 13.84
N ILE A 219 22.91 28.00 14.08
CA ILE A 219 22.14 27.22 13.10
C ILE A 219 21.97 27.97 11.77
N ALA A 220 21.76 29.29 11.83
CA ALA A 220 21.62 30.12 10.64
C ALA A 220 22.92 30.16 9.80
N ASP A 221 24.06 30.33 10.48
CA ASP A 221 25.37 30.33 9.80
C ASP A 221 25.69 28.95 9.21
N PHE A 222 25.31 27.88 9.91
CA PHE A 222 25.48 26.51 9.45
C PHE A 222 24.63 26.20 8.21
N VAL A 223 23.34 26.59 8.24
CA VAL A 223 22.40 26.48 7.10
C VAL A 223 22.95 27.24 5.88
N SER A 224 23.44 28.46 6.09
CA SER A 224 24.02 29.28 5.02
C SER A 224 25.32 28.67 4.48
N HIS A 225 26.21 28.16 5.35
CA HIS A 225 27.48 27.56 4.95
C HIS A 225 27.31 26.32 4.08
N LEU A 226 26.29 25.51 4.36
CA LEU A 226 25.96 24.31 3.56
C LEU A 226 24.99 24.60 2.41
N HIS A 227 24.60 25.88 2.20
CA HIS A 227 23.63 26.28 1.19
C HIS A 227 22.32 25.47 1.25
N LEU A 228 21.87 25.15 2.47
CA LEU A 228 20.60 24.45 2.67
C LEU A 228 19.45 25.38 2.27
N PHE A 229 18.36 24.83 1.73
CA PHE A 229 17.23 25.55 1.11
C PHE A 229 17.53 26.25 -0.23
N GLU A 230 18.80 26.48 -0.59
CA GLU A 230 19.18 27.01 -1.92
C GLU A 230 19.34 25.90 -2.95
N GLN A 231 19.90 24.76 -2.53
CA GLN A 231 20.07 23.57 -3.36
C GLN A 231 19.73 22.32 -2.56
N THR A 232 19.29 21.28 -3.26
CA THR A 232 19.06 19.98 -2.63
C THR A 232 20.38 19.45 -2.06
N SER A 233 20.36 19.13 -0.76
CA SER A 233 21.48 18.47 -0.11
C SER A 233 21.47 16.97 -0.40
N TRP A 234 22.42 16.51 -1.19
CA TRP A 234 22.57 15.10 -1.54
C TRP A 234 23.54 14.41 -0.59
N ILE A 235 23.01 13.68 0.39
CA ILE A 235 23.77 13.06 1.46
C ILE A 235 24.08 11.61 1.09
N PHE A 236 25.33 11.29 0.80
CA PHE A 236 25.78 9.92 0.55
C PHE A 236 25.99 9.18 1.88
N CYS A 237 24.98 8.40 2.28
CA CYS A 237 24.93 7.74 3.58
C CYS A 237 25.88 6.54 3.68
N ASN A 238 26.15 5.83 2.59
CA ASN A 238 27.15 4.74 2.55
C ASN A 238 28.40 5.12 1.75
N GLY A 239 28.82 6.39 1.84
CA GLY A 239 29.99 6.86 1.12
C GLY A 239 29.81 6.87 -0.40
N ARG A 240 30.93 7.04 -1.12
CA ARG A 240 30.96 7.14 -2.58
C ARG A 240 32.11 6.34 -3.16
N SER A 241 31.83 5.49 -4.13
CA SER A 241 32.85 4.65 -4.78
C SER A 241 33.86 5.46 -5.59
N ASP A 242 33.45 6.61 -6.14
CA ASP A 242 34.30 7.49 -6.95
C ASP A 242 35.06 8.54 -6.13
N TYR A 243 34.81 8.62 -4.82
CA TYR A 243 35.36 9.63 -3.96
C TYR A 243 36.71 9.19 -3.38
N LYS A 244 37.76 9.97 -3.64
CA LYS A 244 39.14 9.68 -3.18
C LYS A 244 39.41 10.04 -1.72
N GLY A 245 38.42 10.54 -0.99
CA GLY A 245 38.56 10.87 0.44
C GLY A 245 38.22 9.70 1.35
N ASN A 246 38.03 9.98 2.65
CA ASN A 246 37.82 8.94 3.68
C ASN A 246 36.36 8.47 3.82
N GLU A 247 35.55 8.61 2.77
CA GLU A 247 34.13 8.22 2.76
C GLU A 247 33.89 7.06 1.79
N ASN A 248 34.58 5.95 2.05
CA ASN A 248 34.45 4.72 1.28
C ASN A 248 33.20 3.92 1.69
N PRO A 249 32.56 3.21 0.74
CA PRO A 249 31.46 2.33 1.06
C PRO A 249 31.87 1.15 1.94
N SER A 250 30.91 0.64 2.70
CA SER A 250 31.14 -0.49 3.62
C SER A 250 29.93 -1.42 3.69
N ASP A 251 30.16 -2.63 4.22
CA ASP A 251 29.10 -3.60 4.51
C ASP A 251 28.19 -3.14 5.66
N GLU A 252 27.01 -3.74 5.77
CA GLU A 252 25.98 -3.36 6.76
C GLU A 252 26.52 -3.30 8.20
N MET A 253 27.36 -4.25 8.61
CA MET A 253 27.82 -4.34 9.99
C MET A 253 28.89 -3.30 10.30
N THR A 254 29.79 -3.04 9.35
CA THR A 254 30.75 -1.95 9.45
C THR A 254 30.05 -0.59 9.44
N TRP A 255 29.04 -0.42 8.58
CA TRP A 255 28.23 0.79 8.51
C TRP A 255 27.55 1.07 9.86
N ILE A 256 26.89 0.07 10.45
CA ILE A 256 26.23 0.23 11.78
C ILE A 256 27.23 0.65 12.85
N LYS A 257 28.44 0.07 12.87
CA LYS A 257 29.46 0.40 13.87
C LYS A 257 30.02 1.82 13.72
N THR A 258 30.08 2.35 12.51
CA THR A 258 30.87 3.56 12.20
C THR A 258 30.02 4.76 11.83
N LYS A 259 28.81 4.57 11.30
CA LYS A 259 27.96 5.62 10.72
C LYS A 259 26.67 5.86 11.50
N MET A 260 26.24 4.95 12.38
CA MET A 260 24.98 5.05 13.11
C MET A 260 24.86 6.34 13.95
N THR A 261 25.92 6.73 14.65
CA THR A 261 25.95 7.99 15.41
C THR A 261 25.81 9.21 14.49
N LEU A 262 26.47 9.19 13.33
CA LEU A 262 26.39 10.29 12.36
C LEU A 262 24.97 10.39 11.76
N LEU A 263 24.33 9.25 11.47
CA LEU A 263 22.94 9.22 11.03
C LEU A 263 22.03 9.89 12.06
N ARG A 264 22.09 9.44 13.32
CA ARG A 264 21.29 10.01 14.41
C ARG A 264 21.48 11.51 14.57
N GLU A 265 22.73 11.96 14.61
CA GLU A 265 23.06 13.38 14.76
C GLU A 265 22.52 14.20 13.57
N SER A 266 22.65 13.68 12.35
CA SER A 266 22.15 14.34 11.13
C SER A 266 20.62 14.44 11.12
N VAL A 267 19.92 13.34 11.42
CA VAL A 267 18.46 13.28 11.47
C VAL A 267 17.92 14.21 12.56
N SER A 268 18.49 14.16 13.76
CA SER A 268 18.10 15.00 14.89
C SER A 268 18.29 16.48 14.60
N LEU A 269 19.42 16.84 13.99
CA LEU A 269 19.67 18.21 13.57
C LEU A 269 18.59 18.70 12.58
N ILE A 270 18.33 17.91 11.54
CA ILE A 270 17.34 18.26 10.52
C ILE A 270 15.95 18.41 11.14
N CYS A 271 15.49 17.42 11.90
CA CYS A 271 14.11 17.37 12.41
C CYS A 271 13.85 18.36 13.56
N LYS A 272 14.85 18.67 14.39
CA LYS A 272 14.63 19.46 15.62
C LYS A 272 15.09 20.92 15.52
N GLN A 273 16.02 21.22 14.62
CA GLN A 273 16.65 22.55 14.57
C GLN A 273 16.56 23.23 13.20
N ILE A 274 16.45 22.47 12.10
CA ILE A 274 16.43 23.03 10.74
C ILE A 274 15.01 23.08 10.17
N LEU A 275 14.28 21.97 10.19
CA LEU A 275 12.92 21.87 9.64
C LEU A 275 11.91 21.79 10.78
N PRO A 276 11.05 22.81 10.97
CA PRO A 276 10.02 22.77 11.99
C PRO A 276 9.03 21.62 11.78
N LYS A 277 8.47 21.10 12.88
CA LYS A 277 7.46 20.03 12.84
C LYS A 277 6.28 20.42 11.94
N GLY A 278 5.86 19.49 11.07
CA GLY A 278 4.75 19.68 10.12
C GLY A 278 5.10 20.41 8.83
N THR A 279 6.35 20.86 8.64
CA THR A 279 6.78 21.55 7.41
C THR A 279 7.38 20.61 6.36
N PHE A 280 7.54 19.32 6.68
CA PHE A 280 8.21 18.36 5.81
C PHE A 280 7.60 16.96 5.86
N THR A 281 7.83 16.20 4.79
CA THR A 281 7.49 14.78 4.68
C THR A 281 8.73 13.96 4.33
N VAL A 282 8.91 12.82 4.99
CA VAL A 282 9.96 11.85 4.69
C VAL A 282 9.40 10.78 3.77
N VAL A 283 10.03 10.56 2.63
CA VAL A 283 9.61 9.57 1.63
C VAL A 283 10.70 8.52 1.48
N PHE A 284 10.39 7.28 1.88
CA PHE A 284 11.20 6.11 1.60
C PHE A 284 10.87 5.58 0.21
N LEU A 285 11.85 5.59 -0.70
CA LEU A 285 11.75 5.02 -2.04
C LEU A 285 12.56 3.72 -2.08
N LEU A 286 11.87 2.58 -2.10
CA LEU A 286 12.48 1.25 -1.99
C LEU A 286 12.53 0.55 -3.36
N THR A 287 13.54 0.84 -4.16
CA THR A 287 13.68 0.31 -5.54
C THR A 287 14.57 -0.94 -5.62
N SER A 288 15.31 -1.25 -4.54
CA SER A 288 16.13 -2.46 -4.39
C SER A 288 15.96 -3.09 -3.00
N PRO A 289 16.52 -4.29 -2.75
CA PRO A 289 16.39 -4.95 -1.45
C PRO A 289 16.83 -4.06 -0.29
N VAL A 290 16.07 -4.11 0.81
CA VAL A 290 16.30 -3.25 1.98
C VAL A 290 17.43 -3.79 2.86
N GLU A 291 18.41 -2.95 3.12
CA GLU A 291 19.51 -3.21 4.05
C GLU A 291 19.23 -2.58 5.43
N LYS A 292 19.90 -3.06 6.49
CA LYS A 292 19.76 -2.55 7.85
C LYS A 292 19.97 -1.03 7.98
N PRO A 293 20.89 -0.37 7.25
CA PRO A 293 21.03 1.08 7.31
C PRO A 293 19.74 1.85 6.98
N LEU A 294 18.92 1.37 6.03
CA LEU A 294 17.62 1.97 5.73
C LEU A 294 16.62 1.79 6.89
N LEU A 295 16.61 0.61 7.52
CA LEU A 295 15.75 0.33 8.69
C LEU A 295 16.10 1.26 9.87
N HIS A 296 17.40 1.42 10.12
CA HIS A 296 17.88 2.36 11.13
C HIS A 296 17.53 3.81 10.80
N THR A 297 17.55 4.19 9.52
CA THR A 297 17.12 5.52 9.08
C THR A 297 15.64 5.75 9.36
N PHE A 298 14.78 4.76 9.07
CA PHE A 298 13.37 4.80 9.46
C PHE A 298 13.21 4.98 10.97
N TYR A 299 13.93 4.20 11.78
CA TYR A 299 13.86 4.30 13.23
C TYR A 299 14.24 5.70 13.75
N GLU A 300 15.34 6.29 13.26
CA GLU A 300 15.78 7.61 13.73
C GLU A 300 14.80 8.71 13.29
N PHE A 301 14.28 8.68 12.05
CA PHE A 301 13.23 9.63 11.62
C PHE A 301 11.94 9.46 12.42
N PHE A 302 11.46 8.22 12.57
CA PHE A 302 10.25 7.93 13.33
C PHE A 302 10.36 8.44 14.78
N THR A 303 11.52 8.24 15.41
CA THR A 303 11.77 8.68 16.79
C THR A 303 11.84 10.20 16.89
N ASP A 304 12.61 10.87 16.03
CA ASP A 304 12.81 12.32 16.11
C ASP A 304 11.63 13.14 15.58
N MET A 305 10.77 12.52 14.78
CA MET A 305 9.46 13.06 14.41
C MET A 305 8.38 12.73 15.44
N GLU A 306 8.72 12.10 16.58
CA GLU A 306 7.79 11.74 17.66
C GLU A 306 6.60 10.89 17.18
N GLY A 307 6.85 9.97 16.23
CA GLY A 307 5.84 9.07 15.69
C GLY A 307 4.83 9.71 14.71
N HIS A 308 5.17 10.86 14.10
CA HIS A 308 4.26 11.60 13.21
C HIS A 308 3.94 10.87 11.89
N GLU A 309 2.76 11.18 11.33
CA GLU A 309 2.17 10.56 10.12
C GLU A 309 2.81 11.03 8.79
N ASP A 310 3.88 11.82 8.84
CA ASP A 310 4.54 12.40 7.65
C ASP A 310 5.70 11.52 7.11
N ILE A 311 5.67 10.21 7.38
CA ILE A 311 6.60 9.24 6.79
C ILE A 311 5.84 8.35 5.80
N ILE A 312 6.18 8.44 4.53
CA ILE A 312 5.60 7.67 3.44
C ILE A 312 6.60 6.61 2.97
N CYS A 313 6.13 5.41 2.65
CA CYS A 313 6.95 4.37 2.01
C CYS A 313 6.37 4.03 0.64
N ILE A 314 7.21 4.00 -0.39
CA ILE A 314 6.84 3.65 -1.76
C ILE A 314 7.75 2.52 -2.24
N SER A 315 7.15 1.44 -2.70
CA SER A 315 7.88 0.30 -3.26
C SER A 315 7.07 -0.35 -4.39
N GLU A 316 7.65 -0.48 -5.58
CA GLU A 316 7.02 -1.29 -6.63
C GLU A 316 7.01 -2.78 -6.23
N SER A 317 8.08 -3.26 -5.60
CA SER A 317 8.26 -4.67 -5.26
C SER A 317 7.84 -4.96 -3.83
N GLU A 318 6.92 -5.92 -3.66
CA GLU A 318 6.56 -6.45 -2.34
C GLU A 318 7.75 -7.11 -1.66
N ASP A 319 8.59 -7.82 -2.40
CA ASP A 319 9.80 -8.47 -1.86
C ASP A 319 10.78 -7.45 -1.26
N ASN A 320 11.01 -6.33 -1.95
CA ASN A 320 11.86 -5.25 -1.41
C ASN A 320 11.23 -4.63 -0.16
N TYR A 321 9.91 -4.49 -0.14
CA TYR A 321 9.14 -3.87 0.93
C TYR A 321 9.06 -4.72 2.20
N GLN A 322 8.94 -6.04 2.08
CA GLN A 322 8.62 -6.96 3.19
C GLN A 322 9.54 -6.77 4.41
N LYS A 323 10.86 -6.66 4.19
CA LYS A 323 11.82 -6.47 5.29
C LYS A 323 11.64 -5.13 5.99
N TRP A 324 11.32 -4.08 5.25
CA TRP A 324 11.01 -2.76 5.83
C TRP A 324 9.68 -2.80 6.58
N GLN A 325 8.65 -3.42 6.00
CA GLN A 325 7.33 -3.60 6.61
C GLN A 325 7.44 -4.28 7.97
N CYS A 326 8.03 -5.48 8.03
CA CYS A 326 8.14 -6.22 9.29
C CYS A 326 8.85 -5.42 10.39
N PHE A 327 9.84 -4.60 10.02
CA PHE A 327 10.53 -3.73 10.96
C PHE A 327 9.66 -2.55 11.42
N ALA A 328 9.00 -1.86 10.47
CA ALA A 328 8.16 -0.71 10.76
C ALA A 328 6.90 -1.08 11.57
N GLU A 329 6.30 -2.24 11.30
CA GLU A 329 5.13 -2.75 12.03
C GLU A 329 5.44 -2.99 13.50
N GLY A 330 6.66 -3.42 13.83
CA GLY A 330 7.12 -3.58 15.20
C GLY A 330 7.24 -2.26 15.98
N LEU A 331 7.25 -1.12 15.29
CA LEU A 331 7.40 0.21 15.89
C LEU A 331 6.08 0.99 15.97
N CYS A 332 5.25 0.94 14.94
CA CYS A 332 4.04 1.78 14.83
C CYS A 332 2.75 1.03 14.47
N GLY A 333 2.81 -0.31 14.38
CA GLY A 333 1.66 -1.17 14.09
C GLY A 333 1.31 -1.29 12.61
N THR A 334 0.67 -2.42 12.27
CA THR A 334 0.29 -2.79 10.89
C THR A 334 -0.63 -1.77 10.23
N GLU A 335 -1.61 -1.21 10.95
CA GLU A 335 -2.54 -0.23 10.38
C GLU A 335 -1.82 1.03 9.90
N THR A 336 -0.94 1.59 10.75
CA THR A 336 -0.15 2.79 10.44
C THR A 336 0.73 2.56 9.22
N VAL A 337 1.49 1.47 9.22
CA VAL A 337 2.38 1.09 8.12
C VAL A 337 1.61 0.92 6.82
N ASN A 338 0.47 0.22 6.86
CA ASN A 338 -0.36 0.03 5.68
C ASN A 338 -0.94 1.36 5.19
N ARG A 339 -1.38 2.26 6.08
CA ARG A 339 -1.94 3.56 5.70
C ARG A 339 -0.92 4.47 5.03
N SER A 340 0.34 4.43 5.47
CA SER A 340 1.42 5.28 4.97
C SER A 340 2.24 4.68 3.82
N SER A 341 1.93 3.46 3.37
CA SER A 341 2.70 2.78 2.33
C SER A 341 1.94 2.62 1.00
N VAL A 342 2.63 2.82 -0.12
CA VAL A 342 2.16 2.53 -1.47
C VAL A 342 3.03 1.41 -2.04
N VAL A 343 2.47 0.21 -2.17
CA VAL A 343 3.19 -1.00 -2.55
C VAL A 343 2.54 -1.62 -3.79
N GLY A 344 3.35 -2.11 -4.73
CA GLY A 344 2.85 -2.75 -5.96
C GLY A 344 2.54 -1.78 -7.11
N MET A 345 2.75 -0.47 -6.90
CA MET A 345 2.56 0.55 -7.94
C MET A 345 3.84 0.68 -8.77
N LYS A 346 3.75 0.54 -10.09
CA LYS A 346 4.89 0.71 -10.99
C LYS A 346 5.50 2.10 -10.89
N MET A 347 6.82 2.22 -10.97
CA MET A 347 7.49 3.53 -10.88
C MET A 347 6.97 4.51 -11.96
N SER A 348 6.67 4.05 -13.16
CA SER A 348 6.05 4.89 -14.21
C SER A 348 4.68 5.46 -13.82
N HIS A 349 3.90 4.74 -13.02
CA HIS A 349 2.62 5.23 -12.50
C HIS A 349 2.83 6.14 -11.30
N VAL A 350 3.79 5.82 -10.42
CA VAL A 350 4.21 6.70 -9.32
C VAL A 350 4.64 8.05 -9.89
N ASP A 351 5.42 8.06 -10.96
CA ASP A 351 5.88 9.26 -11.65
C ASP A 351 4.73 10.09 -12.25
N ALA A 352 3.79 9.42 -12.92
CA ALA A 352 2.63 10.09 -13.51
C ALA A 352 1.67 10.71 -12.48
N THR A 353 1.60 10.19 -11.26
CA THR A 353 0.55 10.55 -10.29
C THR A 353 0.72 11.97 -9.72
N PRO A 354 1.85 12.36 -9.10
CA PRO A 354 2.06 13.71 -8.61
C PRO A 354 2.02 14.77 -9.72
N ASN A 355 2.39 14.42 -10.95
CA ASN A 355 2.31 15.33 -12.10
C ASN A 355 0.89 15.85 -12.37
N THR A 356 -0.16 15.13 -11.93
CA THR A 356 -1.55 15.60 -12.00
C THR A 356 -1.94 16.55 -10.84
N CYS A 357 -1.15 16.55 -9.77
CA CYS A 357 -1.40 17.27 -8.51
C CYS A 357 -0.49 18.50 -8.32
N LEU A 358 0.46 18.71 -9.23
CA LEU A 358 1.26 19.92 -9.31
C LEU A 358 0.42 21.02 -9.96
N SER A 359 0.11 22.08 -9.21
CA SER A 359 -0.57 23.25 -9.76
C SER A 359 0.28 23.92 -10.84
N THR A 360 -0.33 24.25 -11.98
CA THR A 360 0.17 25.28 -12.91
C THR A 360 0.48 26.59 -12.23
#